data_AF-B1W3R9-F1
#
_entry.id   AF-B1W3R9-F1
#
_cell.length_a   1.000
_cell.length_b   1.000
_cell.length_c   1.000
_cell.angle_alpha   90.00
_cell.angle_beta   90.00
_cell.angle_gamma   90.00
#
_symmetry.space_group_name_H-M   'P 1'
#
loop_
_entity.id
_entity.type
_entity.pdbx_description
1 polymer ?
#
loop_
_entity_poly.entity_id
_entity_poly.type
_entity_poly.pdbx_seq_one_letter_code
_entity_poly.pdbx_strand_id
1 'polypeptide(L)'
;MSSSTTDTTAATGARTDEAAALIGGARERIDALDDRIIGLVQERMAVSSVIQEARITSGGRRVNLSRETAVLGHYREALGKPGTALAMTLLELCRGRV
;
A
#
# COMPACT_ATOMS: atom_id res chain seq x y z
N MET A 1 -13.54 -38.50 11.23
CA MET A 1 -13.42 -37.29 10.39
C MET A 1 -13.24 -36.02 11.25
N SER A 2 -12.47 -36.06 12.35
CA SER A 2 -12.38 -34.92 13.30
C SER A 2 -11.10 -34.08 13.19
N SER A 3 -10.18 -34.38 12.26
CA SER A 3 -8.91 -33.62 12.13
C SER A 3 -9.05 -32.28 11.42
N SER A 4 -10.03 -32.10 10.52
CA SER A 4 -10.14 -30.90 9.68
C SER A 4 -10.43 -29.64 10.49
N THR A 5 -11.24 -29.75 11.53
CA THR A 5 -11.74 -28.63 12.32
C THR A 5 -10.67 -28.03 13.23
N THR A 6 -9.82 -28.89 13.81
CA THR A 6 -8.72 -28.47 14.70
C THR A 6 -7.59 -27.78 13.93
N ASP A 7 -7.40 -28.13 12.66
CA ASP A 7 -6.34 -27.56 11.81
C ASP A 7 -6.66 -26.11 11.37
N THR A 8 -7.93 -25.84 11.02
CA THR A 8 -8.39 -24.50 10.59
C THR A 8 -8.39 -23.48 11.73
N THR A 9 -8.80 -23.90 12.93
CA THR A 9 -8.77 -23.03 14.13
C THR A 9 -7.34 -22.68 14.55
N ALA A 10 -6.41 -23.63 14.46
CA ALA A 10 -4.99 -23.39 14.73
C ALA A 10 -4.34 -22.42 13.73
N ALA A 11 -4.61 -22.55 12.43
CA ALA A 11 -4.04 -21.68 11.37
C ALA A 11 -4.52 -20.21 11.45
N THR A 12 -5.71 -19.99 12.00
CA THR A 12 -6.32 -18.66 12.15
C THR A 12 -6.07 -18.05 13.53
N GLY A 13 -5.72 -18.87 14.53
CA GLY A 13 -5.68 -18.48 15.95
C GLY A 13 -7.07 -18.38 16.59
N ALA A 14 -8.12 -18.80 15.88
CA ALA A 14 -9.49 -18.76 16.35
C ALA A 14 -9.75 -19.84 17.41
N ARG A 15 -10.73 -19.60 18.28
CA ARG A 15 -11.19 -20.55 19.30
C ARG A 15 -12.51 -21.25 18.94
N THR A 16 -13.14 -20.83 17.84
CA THR A 16 -14.37 -21.43 17.30
C THR A 16 -14.26 -21.58 15.79
N ASP A 17 -14.97 -22.56 15.24
CA ASP A 17 -14.94 -22.85 13.80
C ASP A 17 -15.55 -21.71 12.97
N GLU A 18 -16.60 -21.07 13.50
CA GLU A 18 -17.23 -19.90 12.88
C GLU A 18 -16.24 -18.73 12.79
N ALA A 19 -15.51 -18.44 13.88
CA ALA A 19 -14.49 -17.41 13.86
C ALA A 19 -13.33 -17.79 12.93
N ALA A 20 -12.94 -19.07 12.86
CA ALA A 20 -11.91 -19.54 11.96
C ALA A 20 -12.31 -19.34 10.48
N ALA A 21 -13.55 -19.68 10.12
CA ALA A 21 -14.07 -19.49 8.77
C ALA A 21 -14.15 -17.99 8.40
N LEU A 22 -14.62 -17.14 9.31
CA LEU A 22 -14.68 -15.69 9.11
C LEU A 22 -13.28 -15.09 8.89
N ILE A 23 -12.30 -15.48 9.72
CA ILE A 23 -10.92 -14.99 9.62
C ILE A 23 -10.29 -15.45 8.29
N GLY A 24 -10.52 -16.70 7.89
CA GLY A 24 -10.05 -17.22 6.59
C GLY A 24 -10.52 -16.36 5.43
N GLY A 25 -11.84 -16.17 5.31
CA GLY A 25 -12.41 -15.32 4.24
C GLY A 25 -12.00 -13.85 4.33
N ALA A 26 -11.81 -13.31 5.54
CA ALA A 26 -11.31 -11.95 5.72
C ALA A 26 -9.86 -11.79 5.25
N ARG A 27 -9.00 -12.80 5.49
CA ARG A 27 -7.61 -12.80 5.02
C ARG A 27 -7.53 -12.89 3.50
N GLU A 28 -8.31 -13.77 2.86
CA GLU A 28 -8.39 -13.82 1.40
C GLU A 28 -8.81 -12.47 0.79
N ARG A 29 -9.72 -11.77 1.46
CA ARG A 29 -10.13 -10.42 1.05
C ARG A 29 -9.01 -9.39 1.25
N ILE A 30 -8.21 -9.49 2.32
CA ILE A 30 -7.02 -8.65 2.54
C ILE A 30 -6.00 -8.90 1.44
N ASP A 31 -5.69 -10.15 1.13
CA ASP A 31 -4.73 -10.51 0.07
C ASP A 31 -5.15 -9.90 -1.28
N ALA A 32 -6.44 -10.01 -1.63
CA ALA A 32 -6.98 -9.40 -2.84
C ALA A 32 -6.98 -7.86 -2.83
N LEU A 33 -7.01 -7.22 -1.65
CA LEU A 33 -6.85 -5.77 -1.51
C LEU A 33 -5.38 -5.38 -1.64
N ASP A 34 -4.47 -6.15 -1.06
CA ASP A 34 -3.04 -5.91 -1.10
C ASP A 34 -2.51 -6.03 -2.55
N ASP A 35 -2.97 -7.03 -3.32
CA ASP A 35 -2.66 -7.13 -4.75
C ASP A 35 -3.07 -5.87 -5.53
N ARG A 36 -4.26 -5.32 -5.22
CA ARG A 36 -4.75 -4.08 -5.83
C ARG A 36 -3.94 -2.87 -5.39
N ILE A 37 -3.56 -2.79 -4.11
CA ILE A 37 -2.71 -1.72 -3.59
C ILE A 37 -1.34 -1.76 -4.27
N ILE A 38 -0.73 -2.94 -4.39
CA ILE A 38 0.57 -3.13 -5.07
C ILE A 38 0.48 -2.68 -6.53
N GLY A 39 -0.56 -3.10 -7.25
CA GLY A 39 -0.80 -2.67 -8.63
C GLY A 39 -0.91 -1.15 -8.76
N LEU A 40 -1.69 -0.50 -7.88
CA LEU A 40 -1.83 0.96 -7.86
C LEU A 40 -0.51 1.68 -7.53
N VAL A 41 0.30 1.12 -6.64
CA VAL A 41 1.62 1.68 -6.30
C VAL A 41 2.56 1.59 -7.50
N GLN A 42 2.59 0.45 -8.19
CA GLN A 42 3.40 0.27 -9.40
C GLN A 42 2.98 1.23 -10.51
N GLU A 43 1.67 1.39 -10.75
CA GLU A 43 1.14 2.34 -11.72
C GLU A 43 1.54 3.78 -11.35
N ARG A 44 1.39 4.17 -10.07
CA ARG A 44 1.83 5.48 -9.58
C ARG A 44 3.32 5.71 -9.79
N MET A 45 4.16 4.70 -9.59
CA MET A 45 5.60 4.77 -9.86
C MET A 45 5.89 5.00 -11.34
N ALA A 46 5.21 4.28 -12.24
CA ALA A 46 5.38 4.44 -13.68
C ALA A 46 5.01 5.86 -14.13
N VAL A 47 3.85 6.37 -13.69
CA VAL A 47 3.42 7.75 -13.97
C VAL A 47 4.40 8.77 -13.39
N SER A 48 4.92 8.53 -12.18
CA SER A 48 5.89 9.43 -11.56
C SER A 48 7.23 9.46 -12.32
N SER A 49 7.65 8.34 -12.91
CA SER A 49 8.85 8.27 -13.75
C SER A 49 8.71 9.15 -14.99
N VAL A 50 7.60 9.03 -15.72
CA VAL A 50 7.29 9.87 -16.90
C VAL A 50 7.34 11.36 -16.55
N ILE A 51 6.73 11.75 -15.42
CA ILE A 51 6.73 13.15 -14.96
C ILE A 51 8.15 13.63 -14.62
N GLN A 52 8.99 12.78 -14.00
CA GLN A 52 10.36 13.14 -13.67
C GLN A 52 11.22 13.29 -14.92
N GLU A 53 11.07 12.39 -15.90
CA GLU A 53 11.76 12.48 -17.18
C GLU A 53 11.40 13.76 -17.92
N ALA A 54 10.10 14.09 -18.02
CA ALA A 54 9.64 15.34 -18.63
C ALA A 54 10.25 16.58 -17.94
N ARG A 55 10.35 16.59 -16.61
CA ARG A 55 10.97 17.69 -15.87
C ARG A 55 12.46 17.80 -16.11
N ILE A 56 13.18 16.69 -16.12
CA ILE A 56 14.64 16.68 -16.28
C ILE A 56 15.01 17.10 -17.71
N THR A 57 14.32 16.54 -18.71
CA THR A 57 14.54 16.87 -20.12
C THR A 57 14.25 18.33 -20.44
N SER A 58 13.32 18.98 -19.69
CA SER A 58 13.07 20.41 -19.78
C SER A 58 14.02 21.29 -18.95
N GLY A 59 15.12 20.76 -18.39
CA GLY A 59 16.08 21.49 -17.56
C GLY A 59 15.63 21.76 -16.12
N GLY A 60 14.53 21.14 -15.69
CA GLY A 60 13.98 21.24 -14.35
C GLY A 60 14.64 20.29 -13.34
N ARG A 61 14.25 20.43 -12.07
CA ARG A 61 14.67 19.51 -11.00
C ARG A 61 13.84 18.24 -11.02
N ARG A 62 14.48 17.13 -10.60
CA ARG A 62 13.81 15.83 -10.39
C ARG A 62 12.65 15.91 -9.40
N VAL A 63 12.82 16.71 -8.34
CA VAL A 63 11.83 16.87 -7.26
C VAL A 63 11.20 18.27 -7.27
N ASN A 64 9.92 18.34 -6.94
CA ASN A 64 9.20 19.57 -6.68
C ASN A 64 8.61 19.53 -5.25
N LEU A 65 9.20 20.31 -4.35
CA LEU A 65 8.87 20.30 -2.93
C LEU A 65 7.41 20.69 -2.66
N SER A 66 6.86 21.70 -3.34
CA SER A 66 5.46 22.10 -3.11
C SER A 66 4.47 20.99 -3.49
N ARG A 67 4.77 20.25 -4.57
CA ARG A 67 3.97 19.08 -4.95
C ARG A 67 4.11 17.95 -3.94
N GLU A 68 5.31 17.67 -3.44
CA GLU A 68 5.51 16.63 -2.42
C GLU A 68 4.76 16.97 -1.12
N THR A 69 4.84 18.21 -0.64
CA THR A 69 4.08 18.69 0.53
C THR A 69 2.58 18.51 0.34
N ALA A 70 2.04 18.79 -0.86
CA ALA A 70 0.63 18.57 -1.17
C ALA A 70 0.24 17.08 -1.09
N VAL A 71 1.12 16.17 -1.54
CA VAL A 71 0.89 14.72 -1.41
C VAL A 71 0.89 14.30 0.06
N LEU A 72 1.84 14.78 0.87
CA LEU A 72 1.85 14.49 2.31
C LEU A 72 0.56 14.96 3.00
N GLY A 73 0.08 16.16 2.65
CA GLY A 73 -1.18 16.70 3.15
C GLY A 73 -2.38 15.84 2.79
N HIS A 74 -2.49 15.43 1.52
CA HIS A 74 -3.58 14.60 1.03
C HIS A 74 -3.69 13.26 1.76
N TYR A 75 -2.58 12.54 1.93
CA TYR A 75 -2.60 11.27 2.67
C TYR A 75 -2.86 11.47 4.15
N ARG A 76 -2.37 12.56 4.76
CA ARG A 76 -2.64 12.88 6.17
C ARG A 76 -4.11 13.19 6.41
N GLU A 77 -4.77 13.86 5.47
CA GLU A 77 -6.21 14.14 5.54
C GLU A 77 -7.02 12.85 5.47
N ALA A 78 -6.68 11.94 4.56
CA ALA A 78 -7.40 10.69 4.37
C ALA A 78 -7.16 9.64 5.47
N LEU A 79 -5.93 9.53 5.98
CA LEU A 79 -5.50 8.44 6.88
C LEU A 79 -4.98 8.92 8.24
N GLY A 80 -5.08 10.22 8.54
CA GLY A 80 -4.52 10.81 9.75
C GLY A 80 -3.00 10.77 9.79
N LYS A 81 -2.42 10.73 11.00
CA LYS A 81 -0.96 10.75 11.20
C LYS A 81 -0.20 9.63 10.44
N PRO A 82 -0.68 8.37 10.40
CA PRO A 82 -0.02 7.31 9.62
C PRO A 82 0.05 7.59 8.12
N GLY A 83 -0.89 8.38 7.58
CA GLY A 83 -0.92 8.76 6.17
C GLY A 83 0.34 9.49 5.72
N THR A 84 0.92 10.32 6.58
CA THR A 84 2.18 11.01 6.26
C THR A 84 3.32 10.02 6.02
N ALA A 85 3.46 8.99 6.87
CA ALA A 85 4.50 7.99 6.70
C ALA A 85 4.31 7.17 5.42
N LEU A 86 3.07 6.76 5.13
CA LEU A 86 2.75 6.08 3.87
C LEU A 86 3.11 6.94 2.65
N ALA A 87 2.75 8.22 2.66
CA ALA A 87 3.08 9.13 1.57
C ALA A 87 4.59 9.32 1.40
N MET A 88 5.36 9.41 2.50
CA MET A 88 6.81 9.46 2.44
C MET A 88 7.40 8.22 1.76
N THR A 89 6.97 7.02 2.15
CA THR A 89 7.40 5.77 1.50
C THR A 89 7.06 5.76 0.01
N LEU A 90 5.85 6.20 -0.38
CA LEU A 90 5.47 6.26 -1.79
C LEU A 90 6.28 7.28 -2.60
N LEU A 91 6.64 8.42 -2.01
CA LEU A 91 7.50 9.41 -2.65
C LEU A 91 8.93 8.87 -2.82
N GLU A 92 9.46 8.18 -1.81
CA GLU A 92 10.76 7.50 -1.87
C GLU A 92 10.84 6.45 -2.98
N LEU A 93 9.82 5.59 -3.08
CA LEU A 93 9.72 4.59 -4.15
C LEU A 93 9.74 5.23 -5.55
N CYS A 94 9.12 6.40 -5.71
CA CYS A 94 9.00 7.05 -7.01
C CYS A 94 10.25 7.81 -7.46
N ARG A 95 10.97 8.46 -6.55
CA ARG A 95 12.16 9.29 -6.90
C ARG A 95 13.47 8.50 -6.90
N GLY A 96 13.45 7.27 -6.40
CA GLY A 96 14.65 6.47 -6.14
C GLY A 96 15.35 6.90 -4.85
N ARG A 97 16.14 5.99 -4.26
CA ARG A 97 17.05 6.37 -3.16
C ARG A 97 18.11 7.31 -3.72
N VAL A 98 18.22 8.49 -3.10
CA VAL A 98 19.37 9.40 -3.26
C VAL A 98 20.56 8.78 -2.53
#